data_AF-A0A968G7D6-F1
#
_entry.id   AF-A0A968G7D6-F1
#
_cell.length_a   1.000
_cell.length_b   1.000
_cell.length_c   1.000
_cell.angle_alpha   90.00
_cell.angle_beta   90.00
_cell.angle_gamma   90.00
#
_symmetry.space_group_name_H-M   'P 1'
#
loop_
_entity.id
_entity.type
_entity.pdbx_description
1 polymer ?
#
loop_
_entity_poly.entity_id
_entity_poly.type
_entity_poly.pdbx_seq_one_letter_code
_entity_poly.pdbx_strand_id
1 'polypeptide(L)'
;MIKDIETARGAAYVIILTGFVLALATSFDPQPTGAYKLSWGRLIWSLVPYLAYSSFTILNRGEIFVTAGILLLGVDVYARLHGALFDAETSRALIRYFPLWLTVIVLPAGLLLGRL
;
A
#
# COMPACT_ATOMS: atom_id res chain seq x y z
N MET A 1 -7.91 21.61 15.57
CA MET A 1 -7.38 21.96 14.23
C MET A 1 -5.89 21.67 14.07
N ILE A 2 -4.97 22.26 14.84
CA ILE A 2 -3.51 21.97 14.70
C ILE A 2 -3.18 20.53 15.14
N LYS A 3 -3.78 20.07 16.24
CA LYS A 3 -3.61 18.70 16.77
C LYS A 3 -4.08 17.60 15.80
N ASP A 4 -5.13 17.87 15.04
CA ASP A 4 -5.72 16.90 14.11
C ASP A 4 -4.82 16.70 12.88
N ILE A 5 -4.12 17.75 12.45
CA ILE A 5 -3.15 17.71 11.34
C ILE A 5 -1.91 16.89 11.72
N GLU A 6 -1.39 17.06 12.93
CA GLU A 6 -0.25 16.27 13.43
C GLU A 6 -0.63 14.79 13.58
N THR A 7 -1.83 14.52 14.10
CA THR A 7 -2.36 13.16 14.24
C THR A 7 -2.55 12.49 12.88
N ALA A 8 -3.11 13.20 11.89
CA ALA A 8 -3.28 12.68 10.54
C ALA A 8 -1.93 12.39 9.84
N ARG A 9 -0.91 13.23 10.08
CA ARG A 9 0.45 12.98 9.60
C ARG A 9 1.07 11.75 10.26
N GLY A 10 0.93 11.61 11.57
CA GLY A 10 1.36 10.43 12.30
C GLY A 10 0.74 9.15 11.73
N ALA A 11 -0.57 9.16 11.48
CA ALA A 11 -1.29 8.04 10.89
C ALA A 11 -0.78 7.71 9.47
N ALA A 12 -0.57 8.72 8.62
CA ALA A 12 -0.02 8.52 7.29
C ALA A 12 1.38 7.85 7.32
N TYR A 13 2.25 8.27 8.24
CA TYR A 13 3.56 7.63 8.41
C TYR A 13 3.45 6.18 8.86
N VAL A 14 2.54 5.87 9.78
CA VAL A 14 2.28 4.48 10.21
C VAL A 14 1.80 3.63 9.05
N ILE A 15 0.90 4.15 8.22
CA ILE A 15 0.39 3.44 7.02
C ILE A 15 1.53 3.16 6.03
N ILE A 16 2.36 4.15 5.72
CA ILE A 16 3.51 4.00 4.81
C ILE A 16 4.50 2.98 5.37
N LEU A 17 4.85 3.08 6.65
CA LEU A 17 5.80 2.19 7.30
C LEU A 17 5.28 0.74 7.30
N THR A 18 4.01 0.55 7.63
CA THR A 18 3.37 -0.77 7.61
C THR A 18 3.37 -1.36 6.21
N GLY A 19 3.02 -0.54 5.21
CA GLY A 19 3.08 -0.93 3.81
C GLY A 19 4.47 -1.32 3.34
N PHE A 20 5.49 -0.58 3.76
CA PHE A 20 6.89 -0.89 3.47
C PHE A 20 7.32 -2.24 4.06
N VAL A 21 6.99 -2.50 5.33
CA VAL A 21 7.27 -3.77 6.00
C VAL A 21 6.55 -4.93 5.28
N LEU A 22 5.29 -4.73 4.91
CA LEU A 22 4.49 -5.74 4.20
C LEU A 22 5.06 -6.05 2.81
N ALA A 23 5.46 -5.00 2.07
CA ALA A 23 6.12 -5.12 0.78
C ALA A 23 7.44 -5.89 0.89
N LEU A 24 8.25 -5.59 1.90
CA LEU A 24 9.52 -6.28 2.14
C LEU A 24 9.29 -7.75 2.47
N ALA A 25 8.40 -8.05 3.43
CA ALA A 25 8.11 -9.40 3.90
C ALA A 25 7.65 -10.34 2.77
N THR A 26 6.85 -9.82 1.84
CA THR A 26 6.27 -10.61 0.75
C THR A 26 7.10 -10.61 -0.54
N SER A 27 8.22 -9.87 -0.55
CA SER A 27 9.18 -9.85 -1.66
C SER A 27 10.25 -10.92 -1.57
N PHE A 28 10.28 -11.70 -0.48
CA PHE A 28 11.16 -12.86 -0.37
C PHE A 28 10.51 -14.08 -1.03
N ASP A 29 11.16 -14.59 -2.07
CA ASP A 29 10.77 -15.82 -2.73
C ASP A 29 11.58 -17.01 -2.20
N PRO A 30 10.92 -18.10 -1.80
CA PRO A 30 11.62 -19.31 -1.40
C PRO A 30 12.36 -19.92 -2.60
N GLN A 31 13.61 -20.29 -2.40
CA GLN A 31 14.43 -21.01 -3.37
C GLN A 31 14.33 -22.52 -3.13
N PRO A 32 14.52 -23.36 -4.16
CA PRO A 32 14.54 -24.81 -4.03
C PRO A 32 15.56 -25.33 -3.01
N THR A 33 16.59 -24.55 -2.72
CA THR A 33 17.65 -24.84 -1.75
C THR A 33 17.26 -24.55 -0.30
N GLY A 34 16.04 -24.09 -0.03
CA GLY A 34 15.59 -23.67 1.31
C GLY A 34 16.03 -22.27 1.72
N ALA A 35 16.84 -21.58 0.89
CA ALA A 35 17.17 -20.17 1.08
C ALA A 35 16.03 -19.26 0.60
N TYR A 36 16.02 -18.01 1.05
CA TYR A 36 15.11 -16.97 0.53
C TYR A 36 15.88 -15.98 -0.33
N LYS A 37 15.32 -15.62 -1.49
CA LYS A 37 15.89 -14.60 -2.37
C LYS A 37 14.94 -13.40 -2.45
N LEU A 38 15.49 -12.21 -2.27
CA LEU A 38 14.73 -10.98 -2.46
C LEU A 38 14.44 -10.76 -3.95
N SER A 39 13.16 -10.63 -4.30
CA SER A 39 12.69 -10.26 -5.62
C SER A 39 12.56 -8.74 -5.72
N TRP A 40 13.59 -8.09 -6.26
CA TRP A 40 13.62 -6.63 -6.45
C TRP A 40 12.42 -6.12 -7.25
N GLY A 41 12.00 -6.86 -8.28
CA GLY A 41 10.81 -6.51 -9.07
C GLY A 41 9.54 -6.48 -8.23
N ARG A 42 9.31 -7.51 -7.39
CA ARG A 42 8.14 -7.55 -6.50
C ARG A 42 8.20 -6.46 -5.44
N LEU A 43 9.38 -6.17 -4.92
CA LEU A 43 9.59 -5.12 -3.92
C LEU A 43 9.24 -3.75 -4.50
N ILE A 44 9.82 -3.39 -5.65
CA ILE A 44 9.57 -2.10 -6.31
C ILE A 44 8.08 -1.95 -6.58
N TRP A 45 7.45 -2.95 -7.20
CA TRP A 45 6.02 -2.91 -7.51
C TRP A 45 5.13 -2.82 -6.28
N SER A 46 5.50 -3.50 -5.19
CA SER A 46 4.78 -3.44 -3.92
C SER A 46 4.91 -2.08 -3.22
N LEU A 47 5.98 -1.33 -3.49
CA LEU A 47 6.22 -0.02 -2.90
C LEU A 47 5.56 1.12 -3.67
N VAL A 48 5.29 0.97 -4.98
CA VAL A 48 4.63 2.00 -5.81
C VAL A 48 3.38 2.59 -5.16
N PRO A 49 2.39 1.81 -4.67
CA PRO A 49 1.20 2.38 -4.05
C PRO A 49 1.51 3.25 -2.83
N TYR A 50 2.49 2.87 -2.00
CA TYR A 50 2.87 3.63 -0.82
C TYR A 50 3.69 4.87 -1.16
N LEU A 51 4.53 4.82 -2.20
CA LEU A 51 5.25 5.98 -2.72
C LEU A 51 4.28 7.01 -3.29
N ALA A 52 3.31 6.55 -4.10
CA ALA A 52 2.23 7.40 -4.60
C ALA A 52 1.46 8.01 -3.44
N TYR A 53 0.97 7.18 -2.50
CA TYR A 53 0.28 7.65 -1.30
C TYR A 53 1.07 8.73 -0.54
N SER A 54 2.38 8.52 -0.33
CA SER A 54 3.26 9.48 0.36
C SER A 54 3.34 10.82 -0.37
N SER A 55 3.49 10.82 -1.70
CA SER A 55 3.55 12.03 -2.51
C SER A 55 2.26 12.85 -2.38
N PHE A 56 1.10 12.18 -2.36
CA PHE A 56 -0.20 12.84 -2.22
C PHE A 56 -0.48 13.34 -0.81
N THR A 57 -0.07 12.61 0.24
CA THR A 57 -0.22 13.03 1.64
C THR A 57 0.73 14.17 2.03
N ILE A 58 1.89 14.29 1.37
CA ILE A 58 2.78 15.44 1.54
C ILE A 58 2.13 16.71 0.95
N LEU A 59 1.44 16.57 -0.18
CA LEU A 59 0.82 17.69 -0.91
C LEU A 59 -0.53 18.13 -0.33
N ASN A 60 -1.30 17.23 0.29
CA ASN A 60 -2.65 17.51 0.77
C ASN A 60 -2.81 17.14 2.24
N ARG A 61 -3.37 18.06 3.03
CA ARG A 61 -3.60 17.89 4.47
C ARG A 61 -5.07 17.52 4.70
N GLY A 62 -5.35 16.38 5.33
CA GLY A 62 -6.72 16.04 5.72
C GLY A 62 -6.94 14.60 6.13
N GLU A 63 -7.99 14.38 6.92
CA GLU A 63 -8.42 13.08 7.45
C GLU A 63 -8.87 12.11 6.34
N ILE A 64 -9.42 12.63 5.23
CA ILE A 64 -9.81 11.84 4.05
C ILE A 64 -8.65 11.02 3.47
N PHE A 65 -7.43 11.56 3.50
CA PHE A 65 -6.25 10.83 3.05
C PHE A 65 -5.81 9.74 4.02
N VAL A 66 -6.11 9.86 5.31
CA VAL A 66 -5.87 8.77 6.27
C VAL A 66 -6.81 7.60 5.95
N THR A 67 -8.09 7.88 5.71
CA THR A 67 -9.07 6.87 5.29
C THR A 67 -8.66 6.19 3.98
N ALA A 68 -8.22 6.95 2.99
CA ALA A 68 -7.67 6.41 1.73
C ALA A 68 -6.47 5.48 1.97
N GLY A 69 -5.57 5.85 2.88
CA GLY A 69 -4.41 5.05 3.24
C GLY A 69 -4.77 3.77 3.98
N ILE A 70 -5.76 3.82 4.89
CA ILE A 70 -6.28 2.64 5.58
C ILE A 70 -6.91 1.66 4.57
N LEU A 71 -7.71 2.16 3.63
CA LEU A 71 -8.30 1.33 2.57
C LEU A 71 -7.22 0.71 1.68
N LEU A 72 -6.23 1.50 1.27
CA LEU A 72 -5.09 1.01 0.50
C LEU A 72 -4.38 -0.14 1.23
N LEU A 73 -4.04 0.06 2.50
CA LEU A 73 -3.37 -0.93 3.33
C LEU A 73 -4.23 -2.18 3.53
N GLY A 74 -5.52 -2.01 3.83
CA GLY A 74 -6.45 -3.12 4.05
C GLY A 74 -6.60 -3.99 2.80
N VAL A 75 -6.71 -3.38 1.62
CA VAL A 75 -6.79 -4.13 0.37
C VAL A 75 -5.46 -4.79 0.01
N ASP A 76 -4.32 -4.13 0.25
CA ASP A 76 -3.00 -4.72 0.00
C ASP A 76 -2.77 -5.94 0.91
N VAL A 77 -3.12 -5.85 2.20
CA VAL A 77 -3.10 -6.98 3.15
C VAL A 77 -4.02 -8.09 2.68
N TYR A 78 -5.27 -7.78 2.31
CA TYR A 78 -6.22 -8.77 1.81
C TYR A 78 -5.69 -9.49 0.58
N ALA A 79 -5.16 -8.77 -0.41
CA ALA A 79 -4.63 -9.35 -1.63
C ALA A 79 -3.43 -10.28 -1.36
N ARG A 80 -2.52 -9.88 -0.47
CA ARG A 80 -1.34 -10.68 -0.10
C ARG A 80 -1.72 -11.92 0.71
N LEU A 81 -2.64 -11.81 1.66
CA LEU A 81 -3.14 -12.96 2.43
C LEU A 81 -3.89 -13.93 1.52
N HIS A 82 -4.75 -13.43 0.65
CA HIS A 82 -5.49 -14.25 -0.28
C HIS A 82 -4.55 -15.01 -1.22
N GLY A 83 -3.51 -14.36 -1.73
CA GLY A 83 -2.53 -15.03 -2.59
C GLY A 83 -1.53 -15.94 -1.88
N ALA A 84 -1.36 -15.81 -0.57
CA ALA A 84 -0.62 -16.77 0.22
C ALA A 84 -1.45 -18.04 0.52
N LEU A 85 -2.77 -17.92 0.61
CA LEU A 85 -3.68 -18.99 1.05
C LEU A 85 -4.39 -19.72 -0.10
N PHE A 86 -4.68 -19.03 -1.21
CA PHE A 86 -5.50 -19.54 -2.32
C PHE A 86 -4.77 -19.30 -3.65
N ASP A 87 -4.07 -20.33 -4.12
CA ASP A 87 -3.52 -20.58 -5.46
C ASP A 87 -2.81 -19.45 -6.25
N ALA A 88 -1.70 -19.78 -6.90
CA ALA A 88 -0.68 -18.82 -7.30
C ALA A 88 -1.01 -17.99 -8.57
N GLU A 89 -1.94 -18.40 -9.43
CA GLU A 89 -2.13 -17.73 -10.72
C GLU A 89 -3.10 -16.54 -10.68
N THR A 90 -4.33 -16.73 -10.20
CA THR A 90 -5.32 -15.64 -10.07
C THR A 90 -4.86 -14.59 -9.03
N SER A 91 -4.19 -15.06 -7.99
CA SER A 91 -3.65 -14.23 -6.92
C SER A 91 -2.44 -13.40 -7.33
N ARG A 92 -1.63 -13.84 -8.30
CA ARG A 92 -0.52 -13.03 -8.85
C ARG A 92 -1.02 -11.77 -9.54
N ALA A 93 -2.13 -11.85 -10.27
CA ALA A 93 -2.71 -10.69 -10.93
C ALA A 93 -3.32 -9.70 -9.90
N LEU A 94 -4.01 -10.22 -8.90
CA LEU A 94 -4.55 -9.42 -7.78
C LEU A 94 -3.44 -8.73 -6.99
N ILE A 95 -2.38 -9.44 -6.59
CA ILE A 95 -1.25 -8.86 -5.85
C ILE A 95 -0.49 -7.82 -6.68
N ARG A 96 -0.36 -8.05 -8.00
CA ARG A 96 0.48 -7.21 -8.86
C ARG A 96 -0.22 -5.95 -9.33
N TYR A 97 -1.52 -6.02 -9.65
CA TYR A 97 -2.23 -4.92 -10.30
C TYR A 97 -3.26 -4.25 -9.38
N PHE A 98 -3.86 -4.97 -8.43
CA PHE A 98 -4.97 -4.45 -7.65
C PHE A 98 -4.57 -3.31 -6.69
N PRO A 99 -3.43 -3.38 -5.96
CA PRO A 99 -2.95 -2.26 -5.15
C PRO A 99 -2.66 -1.00 -6.00
N LEU A 100 -2.13 -1.18 -7.22
CA LEU A 100 -1.87 -0.08 -8.16
C LEU A 100 -3.16 0.60 -8.60
N TRP A 101 -4.14 -0.18 -9.06
CA TRP A 101 -5.45 0.33 -9.46
C TRP A 101 -6.15 1.05 -8.31
N LEU A 102 -6.02 0.55 -7.08
CA LEU A 102 -6.55 1.22 -5.90
C LEU A 102 -5.88 2.57 -5.68
N THR A 103 -4.56 2.68 -5.79
CA THR A 103 -3.91 3.99 -5.72
C THR A 103 -4.37 4.94 -6.82
N VAL A 104 -4.55 4.44 -8.05
CA VAL A 104 -5.01 5.26 -9.20
C VAL A 104 -6.43 5.76 -9.01
N ILE A 105 -7.30 5.03 -8.31
CA ILE A 105 -8.72 5.41 -8.11
C ILE A 105 -8.92 6.18 -6.80
N VAL A 106 -8.36 5.68 -5.70
CA VAL A 106 -8.62 6.19 -4.35
C VAL A 106 -7.89 7.51 -4.09
N LEU A 107 -6.68 7.71 -4.65
CA LEU A 107 -5.94 8.96 -4.44
C LEU A 107 -6.58 10.16 -5.16
N PRO A 108 -6.98 10.08 -6.44
CA PRO A 108 -7.71 11.19 -7.07
C PRO A 108 -9.05 11.45 -6.43
N ALA A 109 -9.79 10.39 -6.03
CA ALA A 109 -11.04 10.54 -5.31
C ALA A 109 -10.86 11.26 -3.96
N GLY A 110 -9.83 10.89 -3.19
CA GLY A 110 -9.48 11.57 -1.95
C GLY A 110 -9.07 13.04 -2.16
N LEU A 111 -8.38 13.34 -3.26
CA LEU A 111 -8.00 14.70 -3.62
C LEU A 111 -9.18 15.57 -4.08
N LEU A 112 -10.14 14.99 -4.80
CA LEU A 112 -11.38 15.66 -5.18
C LEU A 112 -12.27 15.93 -3.98
N LEU A 113 -12.43 14.95 -3.08
CA LEU A 113 -13.25 15.09 -1.88
C LEU A 113 -12.63 16.02 -0.82
N GLY A 114 -11.30 16.02 -0.67
CA GLY A 114 -10.61 16.94 0.24
C GLY A 114 -10.55 18.40 -0.24
N ARG A 115 -11.00 18.67 -1.47
CA ARG A 115 -11.15 20.03 -2.02
C ARG A 115 -12.58 20.58 -1.91
N LEU A 116 -13.55 19.74 -1.57
CA LEU A 116 -14.93 20.13 -1.24
C LEU A 116 -15.03 20.55 0.22
#